data_AF-A0A2N6IIC8-F1
#
_entry.id   AF-A0A2N6IIC8-F1
#
_cell.length_a   1.000
_cell.length_b   1.000
_cell.length_c   1.000
_cell.angle_alpha   90.00
_cell.angle_beta   90.00
_cell.angle_gamma   90.00
#
_symmetry.space_group_name_H-M   'P 1'
#
loop_
_entity.id
_entity.type
_entity.pdbx_description
1 polymer ?
#
loop_
_entity_poly.entity_id
_entity_poly.type
_entity_poly.pdbx_seq_one_letter_code
_entity_poly.pdbx_strand_id
1 'polypeptide(L)'
;MINNEQHNTPVSVTPTDSFQSCVQPWMMACFGAKISADGAERNHRFLEESLELVQACGCTASEAHQLVDYVYGRPVGERAQEVGGVMVTLAALCLAQGLDMQAAGEMELARIWTKVEAIRAKQAAKPKHSPLPAAIPQMAPGSTP
;
A
#
# COMPACT_ATOMS: atom_id res chain seq x y z
N MET A 1 11.63 41.59 17.98
CA MET A 1 10.34 41.01 17.56
C MET A 1 10.51 40.61 16.11
N ILE A 2 10.69 39.32 15.82
CA ILE A 2 10.83 38.83 14.45
C ILE A 2 9.52 38.11 14.15
N ASN A 3 8.69 38.71 13.30
CA ASN A 3 7.37 38.19 12.97
C ASN A 3 7.51 37.01 12.00
N ASN A 4 6.96 35.89 12.45
CA ASN A 4 6.82 34.62 11.79
C ASN A 4 5.51 34.61 10.99
N GLU A 5 5.57 34.91 9.69
CA GLU A 5 4.46 34.67 8.75
C GLU A 5 5.01 34.14 7.42
N GLN A 6 5.44 32.87 7.42
CA GLN A 6 5.50 32.12 6.17
C GLN A 6 4.07 31.69 5.83
N HIS A 7 3.45 32.49 4.96
CA HIS A 7 2.19 32.21 4.30
C HIS A 7 2.25 30.83 3.63
N ASN A 8 1.37 29.93 4.09
CA ASN A 8 1.04 28.67 3.43
C ASN A 8 0.47 28.97 2.04
N THR A 9 1.33 28.89 1.01
CA THR A 9 0.93 29.05 -0.39
C THR A 9 0.35 27.72 -0.86
N PRO A 10 -0.84 27.70 -1.50
CA PRO A 10 -1.34 26.48 -2.12
C PRO A 10 -0.39 26.09 -3.26
N VAL A 11 0.26 24.95 -3.12
CA VAL A 11 1.11 24.38 -4.17
C VAL A 11 0.21 24.11 -5.39
N SER A 12 0.43 24.87 -6.46
CA SER A 12 -0.23 24.65 -7.74
C SER A 12 0.34 23.37 -8.35
N VAL A 13 -0.50 22.34 -8.48
CA VAL A 13 -0.12 21.05 -9.05
C VAL A 13 -0.06 21.19 -10.58
N THR A 14 1.12 20.99 -11.17
CA THR A 14 1.31 20.99 -12.63
C THR A 14 0.85 19.67 -13.27
N PRO A 15 0.29 19.66 -14.50
CA PRO A 15 -0.31 18.46 -15.13
C PRO A 15 0.67 17.34 -15.57
N THR A 16 1.88 17.28 -15.01
CA THR A 16 2.99 16.43 -15.53
C THR A 16 3.58 15.49 -14.47
N ASP A 17 3.00 15.46 -13.28
CA ASP A 17 3.50 14.58 -12.22
C ASP A 17 3.04 13.13 -12.46
N SER A 18 3.97 12.17 -12.35
CA SER A 18 3.63 10.75 -12.41
C SER A 18 2.80 10.36 -11.19
N PHE A 19 2.03 9.27 -11.28
CA PHE A 19 1.31 8.73 -10.12
C PHE A 19 2.24 8.52 -8.91
N GLN A 20 3.46 8.03 -9.15
CA GLN A 20 4.46 7.83 -8.12
C GLN A 20 4.85 9.15 -7.42
N SER A 21 5.03 10.24 -8.18
CA SER A 21 5.29 11.57 -7.63
C SER A 21 4.13 12.07 -6.76
N CYS A 22 2.89 11.79 -7.15
CA CYS A 22 1.69 12.17 -6.38
C CYS A 22 1.53 11.41 -5.06
N VAL A 23 2.07 10.19 -4.94
CA VAL A 23 2.02 9.39 -3.70
C VAL A 23 2.96 9.94 -2.62
N GLN A 24 4.10 10.54 -3.00
CA GLN A 24 5.11 10.99 -2.04
C GLN A 24 4.60 12.04 -1.03
N PRO A 25 3.87 13.10 -1.43
CA PRO A 25 3.30 14.05 -0.46
C PRO A 25 2.36 13.40 0.55
N TRP A 26 1.52 12.45 0.12
CA TRP A 26 0.62 11.71 1.03
C TRP A 26 1.42 10.86 2.02
N MET A 27 2.46 10.17 1.55
CA MET A 27 3.37 9.40 2.40
C MET A 27 4.00 10.29 3.47
N MET A 28 4.52 11.47 3.09
CA MET A 28 5.09 12.43 4.04
C MET A 28 4.06 12.93 5.04
N ALA A 29 2.85 13.27 4.58
CA ALA A 29 1.78 13.73 5.45
C ALA A 29 1.38 12.66 6.47
N CYS A 30 1.21 11.40 6.07
CA CYS A 30 0.75 10.35 6.97
C CYS A 30 1.85 9.82 7.90
N PHE A 31 3.07 9.66 7.39
CA PHE A 31 4.08 8.83 8.03
C PHE A 31 5.38 9.58 8.34
N GLY A 32 5.60 10.75 7.74
CA GLY A 32 6.87 11.47 7.82
C GLY A 32 8.03 10.71 7.14
N ALA A 33 9.21 11.33 7.10
CA ALA A 33 10.35 10.81 6.36
C ALA A 33 10.83 9.42 6.82
N LYS A 34 10.90 9.19 8.14
CA LYS A 34 11.45 7.95 8.70
C LYS A 34 10.62 6.71 8.34
N ILE A 35 9.31 6.74 8.58
CA ILE A 35 8.42 5.61 8.32
C ILE A 35 8.20 5.44 6.82
N SER A 36 8.16 6.55 6.07
CA SER A 36 8.03 6.49 4.61
C SER A 36 9.25 5.83 3.94
N ALA A 37 10.44 5.98 4.52
CA ALA A 37 11.68 5.35 4.05
C ALA A 37 11.89 3.93 4.61
N ASP A 38 10.98 3.40 5.44
CA ASP A 38 11.09 2.04 5.98
C ASP A 38 10.76 1.00 4.90
N GLY A 39 11.80 0.47 4.27
CA GLY A 39 11.68 -0.51 3.19
C GLY A 39 10.96 -1.80 3.59
N ALA A 40 11.08 -2.24 4.85
CA ALA A 40 10.39 -3.44 5.32
C ALA A 40 8.89 -3.18 5.47
N GLU A 41 8.52 -2.03 6.04
CA GLU A 41 7.10 -1.65 6.15
C GLU A 41 6.47 -1.46 4.76
N ARG A 42 7.18 -0.82 3.83
CA ARG A 42 6.68 -0.66 2.45
C ARG A 42 6.53 -1.99 1.72
N ASN A 43 7.47 -2.91 1.92
CA ASN A 43 7.38 -4.26 1.36
C ASN A 43 6.15 -5.01 1.88
N HIS A 44 5.92 -5.02 3.20
CA HIS A 44 4.75 -5.70 3.78
C HIS A 44 3.44 -5.06 3.33
N ARG A 45 3.38 -3.72 3.23
CA ARG A 45 2.14 -3.04 2.80
C ARG A 45 1.82 -3.30 1.34
N PHE A 46 2.83 -3.37 0.48
CA PHE A 46 2.66 -3.75 -0.92
C PHE A 46 2.19 -5.20 -1.07
N LEU A 47 2.76 -6.13 -0.29
CA LEU A 47 2.34 -7.53 -0.27
C LEU A 47 0.87 -7.67 0.18
N GLU A 48 0.47 -6.97 1.24
CA GLU A 48 -0.91 -6.95 1.74
C GLU A 48 -1.91 -6.52 0.64
N GLU A 49 -1.68 -5.38 0.00
CA GLU A 49 -2.56 -4.89 -1.09
C GLU A 49 -2.57 -5.82 -2.31
N SER A 50 -1.42 -6.42 -2.64
CA SER A 50 -1.34 -7.39 -3.75
C SER A 50 -2.17 -8.63 -3.44
N LEU A 51 -2.15 -9.11 -2.18
CA LEU A 51 -2.96 -10.23 -1.72
C LEU A 51 -4.46 -9.87 -1.70
N GLU A 52 -4.81 -8.68 -1.23
CA GLU A 52 -6.20 -8.18 -1.25
C GLU A 52 -6.75 -8.09 -2.69
N LEU A 53 -5.95 -7.61 -3.64
CA LEU A 53 -6.34 -7.55 -5.05
C LEU A 53 -6.57 -8.94 -5.65
N VAL A 54 -5.63 -9.87 -5.51
CA VAL A 54 -5.81 -11.22 -6.09
C VAL A 54 -6.93 -11.98 -5.40
N GLN A 55 -7.15 -11.77 -4.10
CA GLN A 55 -8.32 -12.31 -3.39
C GLN A 55 -9.62 -11.77 -3.99
N ALA A 56 -9.71 -10.46 -4.25
CA ALA A 56 -10.87 -9.85 -4.89
C ALA A 56 -11.11 -10.39 -6.31
N CYS A 57 -10.05 -10.82 -7.00
CA CYS A 57 -10.13 -11.50 -8.30
C CYS A 57 -10.39 -13.02 -8.21
N GLY A 58 -10.60 -13.57 -7.01
CA GLY A 58 -10.96 -14.97 -6.79
C GLY A 58 -9.80 -15.93 -6.52
N CYS A 59 -8.57 -15.44 -6.35
CA CYS A 59 -7.44 -16.27 -5.93
C CYS A 59 -7.64 -16.79 -4.50
N THR A 60 -7.50 -18.09 -4.30
CA THR A 60 -7.58 -18.72 -2.99
C THR A 60 -6.28 -18.56 -2.21
N ALA A 61 -6.37 -18.63 -0.88
CA ALA A 61 -5.17 -18.64 -0.03
C ALA A 61 -4.23 -19.81 -0.35
N SER A 62 -4.77 -20.96 -0.78
CA SER A 62 -3.97 -22.12 -1.20
C SER A 62 -3.15 -21.82 -2.46
N GLU A 63 -3.76 -21.21 -3.48
CA GLU A 63 -3.06 -20.80 -4.70
C GLU A 63 -2.00 -19.73 -4.41
N ALA A 64 -2.31 -18.76 -3.54
CA ALA A 64 -1.35 -17.75 -3.11
C ALA A 64 -0.13 -18.38 -2.42
N HIS A 65 -0.32 -19.34 -1.51
CA HIS A 65 0.79 -20.04 -0.86
C HIS A 65 1.64 -20.88 -1.83
N GLN A 66 1.02 -21.53 -2.82
CA GLN A 66 1.78 -22.23 -3.86
C GLN A 66 2.70 -21.29 -4.63
N LEU A 67 2.24 -20.07 -4.93
CA LEU A 67 3.07 -19.04 -5.57
C LEU A 67 4.18 -18.52 -4.64
N VAL A 68 3.92 -18.41 -3.33
CA VAL A 68 4.96 -18.10 -2.34
C VAL A 68 6.07 -19.15 -2.42
N ASP A 69 5.75 -20.44 -2.32
CA ASP A 69 6.75 -21.51 -2.36
C ASP A 69 7.52 -21.51 -3.69
N TYR A 70 6.82 -21.30 -4.80
CA TYR A 70 7.44 -21.22 -6.13
C TYR A 70 8.42 -20.05 -6.27
N VAL A 71 8.07 -18.85 -5.82
CA VAL A 71 8.91 -17.65 -5.94
C VAL A 71 10.10 -17.73 -4.99
N TYR A 72 9.87 -18.08 -3.71
CA TYR A 72 10.94 -18.17 -2.72
C TYR A 72 11.85 -19.40 -2.90
N GLY A 73 11.44 -20.37 -3.72
CA GLY A 73 12.30 -21.48 -4.16
C GLY A 73 13.31 -21.13 -5.26
N ARG A 74 13.31 -19.90 -5.78
CA ARG A 74 14.21 -19.43 -6.85
C ARG A 74 15.27 -18.45 -6.33
N PRO A 75 16.37 -18.24 -7.08
CA PRO A 75 17.32 -17.17 -6.76
C PRO A 75 16.64 -15.80 -6.72
N VAL A 76 17.08 -14.94 -5.80
CA VAL A 76 16.57 -13.57 -5.65
C VAL A 76 16.80 -12.77 -6.94
N GLY A 77 15.75 -12.09 -7.41
CA GLY A 77 15.78 -11.24 -8.61
C GLY A 77 16.38 -9.84 -8.39
N GLU A 78 16.61 -9.13 -9.50
CA GLU A 78 17.04 -7.73 -9.49
C GLU A 78 15.83 -6.80 -9.29
N ARG A 79 15.95 -5.81 -8.41
CA ARG A 79 14.80 -5.00 -7.96
C ARG A 79 14.10 -4.25 -9.09
N ALA A 80 14.83 -3.61 -10.00
CA ALA A 80 14.22 -2.87 -11.10
C ALA A 80 13.48 -3.81 -12.08
N GLN A 81 14.03 -5.00 -12.34
CA GLN A 81 13.37 -6.04 -13.11
C GLN A 81 12.07 -6.50 -12.45
N GLU A 82 12.07 -6.78 -11.15
CA GLU A 82 10.87 -7.21 -10.42
C GLU A 82 9.80 -6.11 -10.36
N VAL A 83 10.18 -4.84 -10.21
CA VAL A 83 9.26 -3.70 -10.33
C VAL A 83 8.61 -3.67 -11.71
N GLY A 84 9.39 -3.84 -12.78
CA GLY A 84 8.87 -3.92 -14.15
C GLY A 84 7.90 -5.09 -14.34
N GLY A 85 8.23 -6.26 -13.79
CA GLY A 85 7.37 -7.44 -13.80
C GLY A 85 6.02 -7.18 -13.13
N VAL A 86 6.03 -6.60 -11.92
CA VAL A 86 4.82 -6.21 -11.20
C VAL A 86 3.96 -5.22 -11.98
N MET A 87 4.57 -4.19 -12.58
CA MET A 87 3.80 -3.20 -13.36
C MET A 87 3.10 -3.85 -14.56
N VAL A 88 3.79 -4.71 -15.29
CA VAL A 88 3.23 -5.42 -16.46
C VAL A 88 2.10 -6.36 -16.04
N THR A 89 2.28 -7.13 -14.97
CA THR A 89 1.26 -8.09 -14.53
C THR A 89 0.05 -7.41 -13.89
N LEU A 90 0.24 -6.31 -13.17
CA LEU A 90 -0.87 -5.48 -12.68
C LEU A 90 -1.70 -4.94 -13.84
N ALA A 91 -1.06 -4.37 -14.87
CA ALA A 91 -1.76 -3.87 -16.05
C ALA A 91 -2.53 -4.99 -16.77
N ALA A 92 -1.91 -6.17 -16.94
CA ALA A 92 -2.56 -7.33 -17.55
C ALA A 92 -3.76 -7.83 -16.73
N LEU A 93 -3.65 -7.88 -15.40
CA LEU A 93 -4.75 -8.24 -14.50
C LEU A 93 -5.90 -7.23 -14.61
N CYS A 94 -5.61 -5.93 -14.56
CA CYS A 94 -6.61 -4.88 -14.72
C CYS A 94 -7.34 -4.99 -16.07
N LEU A 95 -6.61 -5.22 -17.17
CA LEU A 95 -7.23 -5.47 -18.48
C LEU A 95 -8.16 -6.69 -18.48
N ALA A 96 -7.74 -7.80 -17.86
CA ALA A 96 -8.57 -9.01 -17.75
C ALA A 96 -9.83 -8.80 -16.88
N GLN A 97 -9.78 -7.88 -15.92
CA GLN A 97 -10.89 -7.54 -15.04
C GLN A 97 -11.72 -6.33 -15.52
N GLY A 98 -11.36 -5.73 -16.66
CA GLY A 98 -12.04 -4.53 -17.19
C GLY A 98 -11.84 -3.28 -16.33
N LEU A 99 -10.70 -3.16 -15.65
CA LEU A 99 -10.35 -2.04 -14.77
C LEU A 99 -9.33 -1.10 -15.45
N ASP A 100 -9.51 0.20 -15.27
CA ASP A 100 -8.47 1.19 -15.55
C ASP A 100 -7.56 1.32 -14.32
N MET A 101 -6.32 0.86 -14.44
CA MET A 101 -5.36 0.84 -13.33
C MET A 101 -5.02 2.25 -12.81
N GLN A 102 -4.98 3.25 -13.70
CA GLN A 102 -4.58 4.61 -13.35
C GLN A 102 -5.73 5.32 -12.65
N ALA A 103 -6.95 5.21 -13.20
CA ALA A 103 -8.14 5.78 -12.58
C ALA A 103 -8.43 5.16 -11.21
N ALA A 104 -8.23 3.84 -11.05
CA ALA A 104 -8.37 3.18 -9.76
C ALA A 104 -7.36 3.71 -8.72
N GLY A 105 -6.09 3.87 -9.13
CA GLY A 105 -5.05 4.43 -8.29
C GLY A 105 -5.33 5.87 -7.85
N GLU A 106 -5.78 6.73 -8.78
CA GLU A 106 -6.12 8.13 -8.51
C GLU A 106 -7.32 8.26 -7.56
N MET A 107 -8.36 7.44 -7.77
CA MET A 107 -9.53 7.39 -6.89
C MET A 107 -9.14 6.97 -5.48
N GLU A 108 -8.30 5.94 -5.34
CA GLU A 108 -7.83 5.48 -4.04
C GLU A 108 -6.94 6.51 -3.35
N LEU A 109 -6.02 7.15 -4.09
CA LEU A 109 -5.16 8.21 -3.57
C LEU A 109 -5.99 9.40 -3.06
N ALA A 110 -7.00 9.83 -3.82
CA ALA A 110 -7.94 10.86 -3.38
C ALA A 110 -8.71 10.43 -2.10
N ARG A 111 -9.13 9.16 -2.04
CA ARG A 111 -9.84 8.62 -0.87
C ARG A 111 -8.96 8.60 0.38
N ILE A 112 -7.72 8.12 0.30
CA ILE A 112 -6.83 8.00 1.48
C ILE A 112 -6.36 9.36 2.01
N TRP A 113 -6.34 10.40 1.18
CA TRP A 113 -6.16 11.78 1.65
C TRP A 113 -7.23 12.22 2.65
N THR A 114 -8.46 11.72 2.53
CA THR A 114 -9.52 12.00 3.50
C THR A 114 -9.34 11.27 4.84
N LYS A 115 -8.38 10.32 4.92
CA LYS A 115 -8.16 9.43 6.06
C LYS A 115 -6.86 9.68 6.83
N VAL A 116 -6.15 10.78 6.56
CA VAL A 116 -4.81 11.07 7.12
C VAL A 116 -4.75 10.88 8.64
N GLU A 117 -5.68 11.48 9.39
CA GLU A 117 -5.66 11.40 10.86
C GLU A 117 -5.93 9.98 11.39
N ALA A 118 -6.85 9.26 10.76
CA ALA A 118 -7.12 7.86 11.11
C ALA A 118 -5.91 6.96 10.81
N ILE A 119 -5.22 7.20 9.71
CA ILE A 119 -4.00 6.47 9.33
C ILE A 119 -2.88 6.75 10.33
N ARG A 120 -2.67 8.02 10.73
CA ARG A 120 -1.71 8.41 11.76
C ARG A 120 -1.99 7.72 13.09
N ALA A 121 -3.25 7.72 13.53
CA ALA A 121 -3.67 7.05 14.76
C ALA A 121 -3.41 5.52 14.69
N LYS A 122 -3.77 4.87 13.59
CA LYS A 122 -3.50 3.43 13.37
C LYS A 122 -2.00 3.14 13.40
N GLN A 123 -1.19 3.98 12.77
CA GLN A 123 0.27 3.82 12.76
C GLN A 123 0.87 3.97 14.15
N ALA A 124 0.42 4.96 14.93
CA ALA A 124 0.88 5.18 16.31
C ALA A 124 0.57 4.00 17.24
N ALA A 125 -0.50 3.25 16.94
CA ALA A 125 -0.92 2.08 17.71
C ALA A 125 -0.23 0.76 17.29
N LYS A 126 0.62 0.74 16.25
CA LYS A 126 1.24 -0.49 15.77
C LYS A 126 2.24 -1.08 16.78
N PRO A 127 2.20 -2.40 17.05
CA PRO A 127 3.27 -3.11 17.75
C PRO A 127 4.58 -3.04 16.96
N LYS A 128 5.72 -2.86 17.63
CA LYS A 128 7.03 -2.60 16.99
C LYS A 128 7.64 -3.79 16.23
N HIS A 129 7.05 -4.99 16.25
CA HIS A 129 7.72 -6.23 15.80
C HIS A 129 6.84 -7.22 15.01
N SER A 130 5.69 -6.82 14.47
CA SER A 130 4.84 -7.72 13.68
C SER A 130 4.48 -7.11 12.32
N PRO A 131 4.54 -7.88 11.22
CA PRO A 131 3.98 -7.46 9.94
C PRO A 131 2.44 -7.40 9.98
N LEU A 132 1.81 -8.12 10.92
CA LEU A 132 0.37 -8.17 11.07
C LEU A 132 -0.14 -7.02 11.95
N PRO A 133 -1.32 -6.43 11.64
CA PRO A 133 -2.06 -5.61 12.59
C PRO A 133 -2.20 -6.34 13.94
N ALA A 134 -2.24 -5.60 15.05
CA ALA A 134 -2.50 -6.18 16.37
C ALA A 134 -3.70 -7.15 16.28
N ALA A 135 -3.51 -8.38 16.76
CA ALA A 135 -4.38 -9.52 16.48
C ALA A 135 -5.87 -9.18 16.62
N ILE A 136 -6.66 -9.50 15.60
CA ILE A 136 -8.12 -9.55 15.72
C ILE A 136 -8.43 -10.61 16.79
N PRO A 137 -9.24 -10.32 17.83
CA PRO A 137 -9.66 -11.33 18.79
C PRO A 137 -10.28 -12.49 18.02
N GLN A 138 -9.69 -13.69 18.13
CA GLN A 138 -10.30 -14.87 17.55
C GLN A 138 -11.68 -15.06 18.19
N MET A 139 -12.75 -15.04 17.38
CA MET A 139 -14.03 -15.56 17.84
C MET A 139 -13.83 -17.04 18.18
N ALA A 140 -14.00 -17.39 19.45
CA ALA A 140 -13.90 -18.76 19.91
C ALA A 140 -14.93 -19.64 19.18
N PRO A 141 -14.54 -20.82 18.69
CA PRO A 141 -15.51 -21.76 18.15
C PRO A 141 -16.27 -22.41 19.31
N GLY A 142 -17.56 -22.11 19.43
CA GLY A 142 -18.47 -22.84 20.30
C GLY A 142 -19.24 -21.98 21.28
N SER A 143 -20.29 -21.33 20.79
CA SER A 143 -21.44 -21.00 21.62
C SER A 143 -22.70 -21.04 20.77
N THR A 144 -23.29 -22.23 20.71
CA THR A 144 -24.73 -22.39 20.53
C THR A 144 -25.24 -23.17 21.74
N PRO A 145 -26.34 -22.75 22.39
CA PRO A 145 -27.09 -23.65 23.27
C PRO A 145 -27.73 -24.81 22.49
#